data_AF-A0A644WY03-F1
#
_entry.id   AF-A0A644WY03-F1
#
_cell.length_a   1.000
_cell.length_b   1.000
_cell.length_c   1.000
_cell.angle_alpha   90.00
_cell.angle_beta   90.00
_cell.angle_gamma   90.00
#
_symmetry.space_group_name_H-M   'P 1'
#
loop_
_entity.id
_entity.type
_entity.pdbx_description
1 polymer ?
#
loop_
_entity_poly.entity_id
_entity_poly.type
_entity_poly.pdbx_seq_one_letter_code
_entity_poly.pdbx_strand_id
1 'polypeptide(L)'
;MRLIVFSFLIIFSFALVAQNFEMGIKYRVDRSTVFAEDNTFNPGNNSPGNITDTLRVSLSNNSSFIVTAGNGLNFFYDFPAQQIYYYSADSIYNISSLFSVVDYRIAEFENRKFLSGLLSQSGVQGTMGNDADIEAIFGVEDSESSVRTQISSKTSNDTTFYVFDNSVISKVHYSSHLITKDYMKSMERFLVYQVTLHPAVKEDILKKGFIPDYIYICYGDVGRTVTETHTLIDCGIRVANDIQPELKEKPLYLSSADEMGGLADSVFYHLLSNPHAMPDSNTYYQTADKLSSEGKYLSALLCVFEYILSSGNQSIAHIRPLLVHQDDADMATFLTAMSRPDNEDEAYERVKDFDKLIAKNLEYGNILNIYAANYISDYDGEKAIDYFFNALKKSPGITNAWFDLGRIYVSQYNFDTAWKCFEIVFRTGTTETNKSDVQKMKKRLKLQHPEYF
;
A
#
# COMPACT_ATOMS: atom_id res chain seq x y z
N MET A 1 -22.06 17.13 2.12
CA MET A 1 -21.16 16.54 1.11
C MET A 1 -21.72 15.18 0.74
N ARG A 2 -22.32 15.01 -0.44
CA ARG A 2 -22.86 13.71 -0.88
C ARG A 2 -21.66 12.89 -1.36
N LEU A 3 -21.32 11.81 -0.67
CA LEU A 3 -20.43 10.78 -1.21
C LEU A 3 -21.04 10.30 -2.53
N ILE A 4 -20.38 10.60 -3.65
CA ILE A 4 -20.68 9.95 -4.92
C ILE A 4 -20.02 8.58 -4.85
N VAL A 5 -20.79 7.57 -4.45
CA VAL A 5 -20.35 6.18 -4.52
C VAL A 5 -20.38 5.77 -6.00
N PHE A 6 -19.22 5.70 -6.64
CA PHE A 6 -19.08 5.10 -7.96
C PHE A 6 -19.13 3.57 -7.82
N SER A 7 -20.32 3.00 -7.86
CA SER A 7 -20.50 1.54 -7.93
C SER A 7 -20.30 1.06 -9.36
N PHE A 8 -19.07 0.67 -9.73
CA PHE A 8 -18.83 -0.12 -10.93
C PHE A 8 -18.89 -1.61 -10.58
N LEU A 9 -19.91 -2.32 -11.06
CA LEU A 9 -19.94 -3.78 -11.01
C LEU A 9 -19.05 -4.31 -12.14
N ILE A 10 -17.83 -4.71 -11.81
CA ILE A 10 -16.92 -5.35 -12.77
C ILE A 10 -16.73 -6.80 -12.33
N ILE A 11 -17.09 -7.73 -13.22
CA ILE A 11 -16.85 -9.17 -13.02
C ILE A 11 -15.45 -9.48 -13.58
N PHE A 12 -14.52 -9.84 -12.69
CA PHE A 12 -13.17 -10.24 -13.07
C PHE A 12 -13.01 -11.76 -13.01
N SER A 13 -12.22 -12.32 -13.94
CA SER A 13 -11.81 -13.73 -13.91
C SER A 13 -10.33 -13.80 -13.55
N PHE A 14 -10.03 -14.03 -12.28
CA PHE A 14 -8.67 -14.26 -11.84
C PHE A 14 -8.26 -15.69 -12.20
N ALA A 15 -7.17 -15.83 -12.95
CA ALA A 15 -6.53 -17.13 -13.14
C ALA A 15 -5.76 -17.49 -11.85
N LEU A 16 -6.47 -18.04 -10.87
CA LEU A 16 -5.84 -18.66 -9.71
C LEU A 16 -5.18 -19.96 -10.16
N VAL A 17 -3.85 -20.03 -10.03
CA VAL A 17 -3.14 -21.32 -10.03
C VAL A 17 -3.73 -22.14 -8.89
N ALA A 18 -4.00 -23.44 -9.10
CA ALA A 18 -4.52 -24.30 -8.04
C ALA A 18 -3.61 -24.22 -6.81
N GLN A 19 -4.14 -23.72 -5.68
CA GLN A 19 -3.41 -23.60 -4.41
C GLN A 19 -4.02 -24.60 -3.43
N ASN A 20 -3.19 -25.42 -2.77
CA ASN A 20 -3.71 -26.41 -1.82
C ASN A 20 -3.69 -25.81 -0.40
N PHE A 21 -4.83 -25.30 0.06
CA PHE A 21 -5.04 -24.91 1.46
C PHE A 21 -5.54 -26.12 2.24
N GLU A 22 -4.62 -26.80 2.90
CA GLU A 22 -4.92 -28.07 3.55
C GLU A 22 -4.72 -27.98 5.08
N MET A 23 -3.79 -27.18 5.58
CA MET A 23 -3.58 -27.04 7.02
C MET A 23 -4.45 -25.92 7.59
N GLY A 24 -5.46 -26.28 8.37
CA GLY A 24 -6.35 -25.34 9.05
C GLY A 24 -5.99 -25.16 10.52
N ILE A 25 -6.04 -23.94 11.01
CA ILE A 25 -5.84 -23.56 12.42
C ILE A 25 -7.00 -22.64 12.83
N LYS A 26 -7.57 -22.85 14.01
CA LYS A 26 -8.65 -22.03 14.54
C LYS A 26 -8.28 -21.53 15.93
N TYR A 27 -8.20 -20.22 16.10
CA TYR A 27 -7.96 -19.56 17.38
C TYR A 27 -9.21 -18.84 17.88
N ARG A 28 -9.42 -18.81 19.19
CA ARG A 28 -10.12 -17.71 19.86
C ARG A 28 -9.11 -16.61 20.10
N VAL A 29 -9.44 -15.38 19.74
CA VAL A 29 -8.60 -14.21 19.99
C VAL A 29 -9.32 -13.29 20.96
N ASP A 30 -8.74 -13.08 22.13
CA ASP A 30 -9.25 -12.14 23.14
C ASP A 30 -8.28 -10.96 23.24
N ARG A 31 -8.77 -9.74 23.03
CA ARG A 31 -7.99 -8.49 23.10
C ARG A 31 -8.60 -7.54 24.12
N SER A 32 -7.77 -6.99 25.00
CA SER A 32 -8.12 -5.92 25.92
C SER A 32 -7.20 -4.72 25.75
N THR A 33 -7.72 -3.52 26.03
CA THR A 33 -6.96 -2.27 25.98
C THR A 33 -7.15 -1.52 27.29
N VAL A 34 -6.05 -1.09 27.90
CA VAL A 34 -6.04 -0.29 29.12
C VAL A 34 -5.33 1.02 28.81
N PHE A 35 -5.98 2.15 29.07
CA PHE A 35 -5.38 3.48 28.90
C PHE A 35 -4.61 3.89 30.15
N ALA A 36 -3.54 4.67 29.99
CA ALA A 36 -2.81 5.22 31.12
C ALA A 36 -3.72 6.12 31.99
N GLU A 37 -3.55 6.07 33.31
CA GLU A 37 -4.42 6.76 34.29
C GLU A 37 -4.25 8.28 34.30
N ASP A 38 -3.21 8.81 33.64
CA ASP A 38 -2.83 10.22 33.68
C ASP A 38 -3.61 11.09 32.69
N ASN A 39 -4.95 11.08 32.75
CA ASN A 39 -5.96 12.09 32.32
C ASN A 39 -5.71 13.03 31.09
N THR A 40 -4.69 12.82 30.28
CA THR A 40 -4.30 13.68 29.16
C THR A 40 -4.83 13.13 27.84
N PHE A 41 -5.16 11.84 27.81
CA PHE A 41 -5.86 11.19 26.70
C PHE A 41 -7.17 10.57 27.19
N ASN A 42 -8.27 11.31 27.04
CA ASN A 42 -9.62 10.75 27.22
C ASN A 42 -10.13 10.27 25.85
N PRO A 43 -10.18 8.95 25.58
CA PRO A 43 -10.67 8.42 24.30
C PRO A 43 -12.17 8.68 24.06
N GLY A 44 -12.89 9.28 25.03
CA GLY A 44 -14.33 9.47 24.98
C GLY A 44 -15.08 8.14 24.98
N ASN A 45 -16.31 8.11 24.45
CA ASN A 45 -17.11 6.88 24.33
C ASN A 45 -16.56 5.83 23.34
N ASN A 46 -15.38 6.07 22.75
CA ASN A 46 -14.77 5.23 21.71
C ASN A 46 -13.59 4.39 22.23
N SER A 47 -13.47 4.17 23.55
CA SER A 47 -12.55 3.15 24.07
C SER A 47 -12.89 1.79 23.44
N PRO A 48 -11.98 1.15 22.71
CA PRO A 48 -12.22 -0.21 22.23
C PRO A 48 -12.36 -1.07 23.49
N GLY A 49 -13.58 -1.55 23.74
CA GLY A 49 -13.84 -2.49 24.82
C GLY A 49 -13.07 -3.78 24.62
N ASN A 50 -13.21 -4.72 25.54
CA ASN A 50 -12.67 -6.07 25.34
C ASN A 50 -13.35 -6.70 24.12
N ILE A 51 -12.54 -7.18 23.18
CA ILE A 51 -13.01 -7.83 21.95
C ILE A 51 -12.64 -9.30 22.04
N THR A 52 -13.61 -10.17 21.79
CA THR A 52 -13.39 -11.59 21.56
C THR A 52 -13.82 -11.91 20.14
N ASP A 53 -12.93 -12.54 19.37
CA ASP A 53 -13.21 -12.99 18.00
C ASP A 53 -12.73 -14.44 17.80
N THR A 54 -13.12 -15.05 16.69
CA THR A 54 -12.61 -16.34 16.22
C THR A 54 -11.85 -16.13 14.92
N LEU A 55 -10.59 -16.54 14.90
CA LEU A 55 -9.73 -16.48 13.73
C LEU A 55 -9.57 -17.87 13.12
N ARG A 56 -9.96 -18.06 11.87
CA ARG A 56 -9.62 -19.27 11.10
C ARG A 56 -8.48 -18.93 10.16
N VAL A 57 -7.42 -19.74 10.21
CA VAL A 57 -6.22 -19.58 9.39
C VAL A 57 -6.06 -20.83 8.55
N SER A 58 -5.77 -20.63 7.27
CA SER A 58 -5.60 -21.71 6.31
C SER A 58 -4.28 -21.53 5.61
N LEU A 59 -3.38 -22.50 5.74
CA LEU A 59 -2.03 -22.45 5.21
C LEU A 59 -1.95 -23.27 3.92
N SER A 60 -1.30 -22.72 2.90
CA SER A 60 -0.97 -23.44 1.67
C SER A 60 0.51 -23.84 1.62
N ASN A 61 0.87 -24.66 0.65
CA ASN A 61 2.26 -25.08 0.43
C ASN A 61 3.11 -24.09 -0.40
N ASN A 62 2.52 -22.98 -0.85
CA ASN A 62 3.21 -21.96 -1.67
C ASN A 62 3.55 -20.68 -0.89
N SER A 63 3.56 -20.74 0.44
CA SER A 63 3.75 -19.61 1.38
C SER A 63 2.53 -18.68 1.55
N SER A 64 1.46 -18.88 0.77
CA SER A 64 0.20 -18.16 0.94
C SER A 64 -0.61 -18.64 2.15
N PHE A 65 -1.53 -17.79 2.61
CA PHE A 65 -2.47 -18.16 3.65
C PHE A 65 -3.76 -17.34 3.56
N ILE A 66 -4.84 -17.88 4.11
CA ILE A 66 -6.13 -17.21 4.25
C ILE A 66 -6.42 -17.02 5.73
N VAL A 67 -6.95 -15.85 6.08
CA VAL A 67 -7.50 -15.55 7.39
C VAL A 67 -8.98 -15.24 7.24
N THR A 68 -9.83 -15.90 8.03
CA THR A 68 -11.25 -15.60 8.13
C THR A 68 -11.57 -15.16 9.56
N ALA A 69 -12.02 -13.92 9.71
CA ALA A 69 -12.50 -13.38 10.97
C ALA A 69 -13.87 -13.97 11.35
N GLY A 70 -14.28 -13.84 12.61
CA GLY A 70 -15.54 -14.44 13.09
C GLY A 70 -16.78 -13.82 12.46
N ASN A 71 -16.67 -12.58 11.97
CA ASN A 71 -17.70 -11.88 11.21
C ASN A 71 -17.79 -12.31 9.73
N GLY A 72 -16.95 -13.25 9.27
CA GLY A 72 -16.96 -13.77 7.90
C GLY A 72 -16.16 -12.96 6.88
N LEU A 73 -15.43 -11.91 7.30
CA LEU A 73 -14.46 -11.25 6.44
C LEU A 73 -13.24 -12.14 6.22
N ASN A 74 -12.78 -12.18 4.98
CA ASN A 74 -11.64 -12.99 4.55
C ASN A 74 -10.50 -12.11 4.02
N PHE A 75 -9.29 -12.52 4.35
CA PHE A 75 -8.04 -11.92 3.92
C PHE A 75 -7.19 -13.02 3.30
N PHE A 76 -6.98 -12.97 1.99
CA PHE A 76 -6.15 -13.94 1.29
C PHE A 76 -4.84 -13.29 0.88
N TYR A 77 -3.74 -13.76 1.48
CA TYR A 77 -2.38 -13.32 1.21
C TYR A 77 -1.78 -14.19 0.11
N ASP A 78 -1.82 -13.72 -1.12
CA ASP A 78 -1.28 -14.41 -2.30
C ASP A 78 0.15 -13.96 -2.58
N PHE A 79 1.12 -14.73 -2.06
CA PHE A 79 2.55 -14.44 -2.21
C PHE A 79 3.05 -14.56 -3.66
N PRO A 80 2.67 -15.59 -4.43
CA PRO A 80 2.96 -15.63 -5.86
C PRO A 80 2.48 -14.39 -6.63
N ALA A 81 1.25 -13.92 -6.35
CA ALA A 81 0.70 -12.72 -6.99
C ALA A 81 1.21 -11.40 -6.37
N GLN A 82 1.83 -11.46 -5.19
CA GLN A 82 2.24 -10.31 -4.37
C GLN A 82 1.06 -9.41 -3.98
N GLN A 83 -0.08 -10.02 -3.67
CA GLN A 83 -1.34 -9.34 -3.41
C GLN A 83 -2.01 -9.83 -2.13
N ILE A 84 -2.84 -8.96 -1.54
CA ILE A 84 -3.75 -9.29 -0.45
C ILE A 84 -5.15 -9.00 -0.93
N TYR A 85 -6.01 -10.01 -0.98
CA TYR A 85 -7.42 -9.86 -1.32
C TYR A 85 -8.25 -9.74 -0.05
N TYR A 86 -9.10 -8.72 -0.02
CA TYR A 86 -10.05 -8.46 1.05
C TYR A 86 -11.45 -8.72 0.53
N TYR A 87 -12.12 -9.74 1.07
CA TYR A 87 -13.38 -10.20 0.51
C TYR A 87 -14.35 -10.77 1.55
N SER A 88 -15.63 -10.70 1.24
CA SER A 88 -16.72 -11.36 1.95
C SER A 88 -17.25 -12.54 1.14
N ALA A 89 -18.35 -13.16 1.59
CA ALA A 89 -19.05 -14.16 0.79
C ALA A 89 -19.50 -13.60 -0.57
N ASP A 90 -19.85 -12.31 -0.64
CA ASP A 90 -20.54 -11.73 -1.80
C ASP A 90 -19.63 -10.89 -2.70
N SER A 91 -18.51 -10.40 -2.19
CA SER A 91 -17.71 -9.39 -2.90
C SER A 91 -16.25 -9.34 -2.49
N ILE A 92 -15.42 -8.87 -3.42
CA ILE A 92 -14.10 -8.31 -3.12
C ILE A 92 -14.29 -6.82 -2.88
N TYR A 93 -13.70 -6.27 -1.82
CA TYR A 93 -13.80 -4.83 -1.52
C TYR A 93 -12.45 -4.11 -1.52
N ASN A 94 -11.33 -4.84 -1.51
CA ASN A 94 -10.01 -4.27 -1.77
C ASN A 94 -9.04 -5.34 -2.29
N ILE A 95 -8.03 -4.91 -3.06
CA ILE A 95 -6.81 -5.70 -3.29
C ILE A 95 -5.61 -4.79 -3.06
N SER A 96 -4.78 -5.17 -2.09
CA SER A 96 -3.57 -4.43 -1.74
C SER A 96 -2.33 -5.14 -2.25
N SER A 97 -1.26 -4.38 -2.46
CA SER A 97 0.07 -4.93 -2.73
C SER A 97 0.72 -5.44 -1.44
N LEU A 98 1.42 -6.58 -1.44
CA LEU A 98 2.22 -6.97 -0.27
C LEU A 98 3.29 -5.92 0.07
N PHE A 99 3.75 -5.19 -0.93
CA PHE A 99 4.72 -4.11 -0.76
C PHE A 99 4.16 -2.93 0.03
N SER A 100 2.85 -2.62 -0.08
CA SER A 100 2.26 -1.50 0.67
C SER A 100 2.31 -1.73 2.17
N VAL A 101 2.12 -2.97 2.60
CA VAL A 101 2.14 -3.33 4.03
C VAL A 101 3.52 -3.16 4.63
N VAL A 102 4.56 -3.69 3.98
CA VAL A 102 5.92 -3.60 4.51
C VAL A 102 6.48 -2.18 4.44
N ASP A 103 6.19 -1.45 3.36
CA ASP A 103 6.64 -0.06 3.18
C ASP A 103 5.99 0.87 4.23
N TYR A 104 4.68 0.70 4.48
CA TYR A 104 4.00 1.39 5.59
C TYR A 104 4.60 1.04 6.96
N ARG A 105 4.84 -0.25 7.24
CA ARG A 105 5.39 -0.69 8.52
C ARG A 105 6.77 -0.09 8.79
N ILE A 106 7.63 -0.01 7.78
CA ILE A 106 8.95 0.63 7.90
C ILE A 106 8.80 2.12 8.18
N ALA A 107 8.01 2.83 7.37
CA ALA A 107 7.85 4.28 7.52
C ALA A 107 7.25 4.66 8.89
N GLU A 108 6.21 3.94 9.32
CA GLU A 108 5.59 4.20 10.62
C GLU A 108 6.50 3.75 11.78
N PHE A 109 7.27 2.66 11.64
CA PHE A 109 8.30 2.29 12.62
C PHE A 109 9.34 3.40 12.81
N GLU A 110 9.90 3.93 11.72
CA GLU A 110 10.88 5.02 11.75
C GLU A 110 10.28 6.29 12.38
N ASN A 111 9.06 6.64 12.00
CA ASN A 111 8.32 7.77 12.55
C ASN A 111 8.11 7.63 14.07
N ARG A 112 7.66 6.45 14.53
CA ARG A 112 7.44 6.14 15.95
C ARG A 112 8.73 6.24 16.76
N LYS A 113 9.84 5.72 16.22
CA LYS A 113 11.15 5.84 16.84
C LYS A 113 11.62 7.29 16.93
N PHE A 114 11.47 8.06 15.86
CA PHE A 114 11.81 9.48 15.85
C PHE A 114 11.02 10.26 16.92
N LEU A 115 9.69 10.08 16.95
CA LEU A 115 8.82 10.73 17.93
C LEU A 115 9.13 10.29 19.36
N SER A 116 9.37 9.00 19.59
CA SER A 116 9.77 8.47 20.90
C SER A 116 11.07 9.13 21.41
N GLY A 117 12.06 9.28 20.53
CA GLY A 117 13.32 9.97 20.85
C GLY A 117 13.11 11.46 21.19
N LEU A 118 12.30 12.17 20.40
CA LEU A 118 11.98 13.59 20.62
C LEU A 118 11.24 13.82 21.94
N LEU A 119 10.25 12.98 22.25
CA LEU A 119 9.50 13.04 23.51
C LEU A 119 10.40 12.73 24.71
N SER A 120 11.27 11.73 24.59
CA SER A 120 12.21 11.34 25.64
C SER A 120 13.18 12.48 25.98
N GLN A 121 13.67 13.21 24.98
CA GLN A 121 14.50 14.41 25.18
C GLN A 121 13.76 15.54 25.91
N SER A 122 12.42 15.56 25.80
CA SER A 122 11.54 16.50 26.47
C SER A 122 11.08 16.02 27.86
N GLY A 123 11.61 14.89 28.36
CA GLY A 123 11.25 14.31 29.66
C GLY A 123 9.96 13.49 29.66
N VAL A 124 9.35 13.27 28.50
CA VAL A 124 8.15 12.43 28.34
C VAL A 124 8.58 11.04 27.89
N GLN A 125 8.43 10.04 28.76
CA GLN A 125 8.87 8.67 28.49
C GLN A 125 7.69 7.70 28.42
N GLY A 126 7.88 6.60 27.69
CA GLY A 126 6.94 5.48 27.66
C GLY A 126 5.63 5.71 26.90
N THR A 127 5.38 6.92 26.36
CA THR A 127 4.14 7.23 25.63
C THR A 127 3.97 6.35 24.39
N MET A 128 5.05 6.03 23.67
CA MET A 128 5.00 5.26 22.42
C MET A 128 5.16 3.74 22.62
N GLY A 129 5.23 3.26 23.87
CA GLY A 129 5.73 1.92 24.18
C GLY A 129 7.26 1.90 24.31
N ASN A 130 7.81 0.77 24.76
CA ASN A 130 9.26 0.54 24.75
C ASN A 130 9.72 0.08 23.34
N ASP A 131 11.02 0.00 23.10
CA ASP A 131 11.53 -0.36 21.77
C ASP A 131 11.09 -1.77 21.31
N ALA A 132 10.97 -2.74 22.23
CA ALA A 132 10.45 -4.08 21.91
C ALA A 132 8.96 -4.06 21.53
N ASP A 133 8.18 -3.15 22.12
CA ASP A 133 6.78 -2.94 21.74
C ASP A 133 6.68 -2.41 20.31
N ILE A 134 7.49 -1.38 19.98
CA ILE A 134 7.51 -0.79 18.63
C ILE A 134 7.94 -1.83 17.60
N GLU A 135 9.00 -2.59 17.87
CA GLU A 135 9.46 -3.68 16.99
C GLU A 135 8.40 -4.80 16.85
N ALA A 136 7.61 -5.08 17.89
CA ALA A 136 6.50 -6.04 17.84
C ALA A 136 5.30 -5.54 17.03
N ILE A 137 4.90 -4.28 17.21
CA ILE A 137 3.76 -3.64 16.51
C ILE A 137 3.98 -3.65 15.00
N PHE A 138 5.17 -3.24 14.56
CA PHE A 138 5.47 -3.14 13.14
C PHE A 138 6.10 -4.41 12.57
N GLY A 139 6.61 -5.31 13.41
CA GLY A 139 7.32 -6.50 12.95
C GLY A 139 8.56 -6.14 12.13
N VAL A 140 9.24 -5.07 12.51
CA VAL A 140 10.48 -4.53 11.92
C VAL A 140 11.43 -4.30 13.08
N GLU A 141 12.70 -4.67 12.91
CA GLU A 141 13.75 -4.45 13.91
C GLU A 141 14.64 -3.30 13.51
N ASP A 142 15.14 -2.57 14.49
CA ASP A 142 16.24 -1.65 14.27
C ASP A 142 17.57 -2.40 14.30
N SER A 143 18.32 -2.36 13.20
CA SER A 143 19.63 -3.00 13.09
C SER A 143 20.68 -2.45 14.06
N GLU A 144 20.49 -1.23 14.56
CA GLU A 144 21.40 -0.60 15.54
C GLU A 144 20.95 -0.84 17.00
N SER A 145 19.74 -1.38 17.19
CA SER A 145 19.18 -1.68 18.50
C SER A 145 19.74 -2.96 19.10
N SER A 146 19.76 -3.02 20.43
CA SER A 146 20.10 -4.23 21.19
C SER A 146 18.87 -4.96 21.74
N VAL A 147 17.66 -4.56 21.38
CA VAL A 147 16.42 -5.18 21.88
C VAL A 147 16.41 -6.70 21.69
N ARG A 148 16.68 -7.17 20.47
CA ARG A 148 16.75 -8.61 20.17
C ARG A 148 17.67 -9.38 21.12
N THR A 149 18.83 -8.85 21.46
CA THR A 149 19.81 -9.53 22.32
C THR A 149 19.49 -9.43 23.80
N GLN A 150 18.67 -8.44 24.18
CA GLN A 150 18.16 -8.25 25.54
C GLN A 150 16.89 -9.06 25.83
N ILE A 151 16.15 -9.50 24.80
CA ILE A 151 15.03 -10.42 24.98
C ILE A 151 15.57 -11.76 25.49
N SER A 152 15.22 -12.07 26.73
CA SER A 152 15.53 -13.36 27.35
C SER A 152 14.31 -14.28 27.27
N SER A 153 14.56 -15.59 27.23
CA SER A 153 13.50 -16.59 27.29
C SER A 153 13.74 -17.62 28.38
N LYS A 154 12.66 -18.06 29.02
CA LYS A 154 12.68 -19.16 30.00
C LYS A 154 11.50 -20.08 29.75
N THR A 155 11.77 -21.38 29.64
CA THR A 155 10.73 -22.39 29.45
C THR A 155 10.43 -23.12 30.75
N SER A 156 9.15 -23.31 31.06
CA SER A 156 8.64 -24.10 32.18
C SER A 156 7.29 -24.69 31.80
N ASN A 157 7.08 -26.00 32.02
CA ASN A 157 5.83 -26.72 31.69
C ASN A 157 5.34 -26.40 30.26
N ASP A 158 6.20 -26.61 29.26
CA ASP A 158 5.94 -26.36 27.83
C ASP A 158 5.51 -24.92 27.47
N THR A 159 5.62 -23.99 28.43
CA THR A 159 5.41 -22.56 28.24
C THR A 159 6.74 -21.85 28.20
N THR A 160 7.03 -21.14 27.11
CA THR A 160 8.16 -20.20 27.03
C THR A 160 7.68 -18.79 27.36
N PHE A 161 8.35 -18.15 28.31
CA PHE A 161 8.17 -16.76 28.69
C PHE A 161 9.25 -15.92 28.04
N TYR A 162 8.88 -14.88 27.31
CA TYR A 162 9.80 -13.91 26.72
C TYR A 162 9.75 -12.62 27.52
N VAL A 163 10.93 -12.16 27.95
CA VAL A 163 11.08 -11.04 28.88
C VAL A 163 12.03 -10.01 28.29
N PHE A 164 11.58 -8.75 28.28
CA PHE A 164 12.37 -7.57 27.93
C PHE A 164 12.19 -6.54 29.04
N ASP A 165 13.28 -5.91 29.48
CA ASP A 165 13.31 -4.94 30.59
C ASP A 165 12.45 -5.35 31.81
N ASN A 166 12.70 -6.57 32.32
CA ASN A 166 11.98 -7.20 33.44
C ASN A 166 10.46 -7.40 33.24
N SER A 167 9.94 -7.12 32.05
CA SER A 167 8.53 -7.24 31.69
C SER A 167 8.29 -8.42 30.76
N VAL A 168 7.23 -9.19 31.00
CA VAL A 168 6.85 -10.29 30.11
C VAL A 168 6.12 -9.73 28.90
N ILE A 169 6.81 -9.68 27.76
CA ILE A 169 6.24 -9.19 26.49
C ILE A 169 5.42 -10.26 25.77
N SER A 170 5.74 -11.54 25.99
CA SER A 170 4.97 -12.65 25.43
C SER A 170 5.11 -13.94 26.24
N LYS A 171 4.08 -14.79 26.18
CA LYS A 171 4.12 -16.18 26.68
C LYS A 171 3.56 -17.08 25.60
N VAL A 172 4.24 -18.18 25.33
CA VAL A 172 3.82 -19.14 24.31
C VAL A 172 3.81 -20.54 24.91
N HIS A 173 2.65 -21.19 24.93
CA HIS A 173 2.55 -22.62 25.18
C HIS A 173 2.36 -23.33 23.84
N TYR A 174 3.02 -24.48 23.71
CA TYR A 174 3.06 -25.23 22.46
C TYR A 174 2.17 -26.47 22.56
N SER A 175 1.38 -26.71 21.53
CA SER A 175 0.64 -27.96 21.40
C SER A 175 1.58 -29.11 21.00
N SER A 176 1.04 -30.33 20.97
CA SER A 176 1.71 -31.50 20.38
C SER A 176 1.62 -31.55 18.84
N HIS A 177 0.92 -30.59 18.20
CA HIS A 177 0.71 -30.58 16.76
C HIS A 177 1.89 -29.93 16.03
N LEU A 178 2.49 -30.67 15.11
CA LEU A 178 3.61 -30.20 14.28
C LEU A 178 3.14 -29.27 13.17
N ILE A 179 3.95 -28.26 12.87
CA ILE A 179 3.88 -27.53 11.62
C ILE A 179 4.73 -28.33 10.61
N THR A 180 4.09 -28.96 9.62
CA THR A 180 4.85 -29.73 8.63
C THR A 180 5.70 -28.79 7.77
N LYS A 181 6.79 -29.32 7.21
CA LYS A 181 7.76 -28.54 6.40
C LYS A 181 7.09 -27.77 5.25
N ASP A 182 6.03 -28.34 4.67
CA ASP A 182 5.31 -27.75 3.54
C ASP A 182 4.58 -26.45 3.91
N TYR A 183 4.15 -26.30 5.17
CA TYR A 183 3.40 -25.12 5.63
C TYR A 183 4.23 -24.17 6.52
N MET A 184 5.50 -24.50 6.79
CA MET A 184 6.37 -23.67 7.64
C MET A 184 6.47 -22.22 7.15
N LYS A 185 6.60 -22.01 5.84
CA LYS A 185 6.65 -20.66 5.26
C LYS A 185 5.32 -19.92 5.43
N SER A 186 4.19 -20.54 5.12
CA SER A 186 2.88 -19.91 5.35
C SER A 186 2.62 -19.59 6.82
N MET A 187 3.09 -20.44 7.74
CA MET A 187 3.02 -20.17 9.17
C MET A 187 3.89 -18.96 9.56
N GLU A 188 5.11 -18.85 9.04
CA GLU A 188 5.96 -17.67 9.20
C GLU A 188 5.22 -16.40 8.72
N ARG A 189 4.60 -16.44 7.54
CA ARG A 189 3.85 -15.30 6.99
C ARG A 189 2.61 -14.95 7.79
N PHE A 190 1.88 -15.95 8.26
CA PHE A 190 0.79 -15.73 9.20
C PHE A 190 1.29 -14.97 10.45
N LEU A 191 2.37 -15.42 11.08
CA LEU A 191 2.93 -14.75 12.26
C LEU A 191 3.40 -13.32 11.93
N VAL A 192 4.07 -13.10 10.80
CA VAL A 192 4.57 -11.78 10.37
C VAL A 192 3.42 -10.78 10.18
N TYR A 193 2.37 -11.19 9.46
CA TYR A 193 1.29 -10.30 9.06
C TYR A 193 0.18 -10.14 10.10
N GLN A 194 -0.15 -11.20 10.86
CA GLN A 194 -1.37 -11.24 11.70
C GLN A 194 -1.11 -11.20 13.20
N VAL A 195 0.11 -11.47 13.66
CA VAL A 195 0.39 -11.63 15.09
C VAL A 195 1.43 -10.59 15.53
N THR A 196 1.05 -9.76 16.51
CA THR A 196 1.86 -8.66 17.05
C THR A 196 2.97 -9.17 17.97
N LEU A 197 3.93 -9.91 17.42
CA LEU A 197 5.08 -10.42 18.15
C LEU A 197 6.36 -9.75 17.65
N HIS A 198 7.30 -9.58 18.56
CA HIS A 198 8.66 -9.21 18.21
C HIS A 198 9.28 -10.25 17.25
N PRO A 199 10.04 -9.85 16.20
CA PRO A 199 10.58 -10.78 15.21
C PRO A 199 11.42 -11.93 15.79
N ALA A 200 12.25 -11.68 16.81
CA ALA A 200 12.96 -12.74 17.54
C ALA A 200 12.04 -13.81 18.19
N VAL A 201 10.86 -13.41 18.68
CA VAL A 201 9.88 -14.33 19.27
C VAL A 201 9.23 -15.18 18.18
N LYS A 202 8.88 -14.57 17.03
CA LYS A 202 8.38 -15.31 15.85
C LYS A 202 9.37 -16.37 15.39
N GLU A 203 10.65 -16.01 15.34
CA GLU A 203 11.73 -16.92 14.95
C GLU A 203 11.88 -18.09 15.94
N ASP A 204 11.81 -17.87 17.26
CA ASP A 204 11.86 -18.97 18.24
C ASP A 204 10.66 -19.90 18.11
N ILE A 205 9.44 -19.35 17.95
CA ILE A 205 8.22 -20.15 17.70
C ILE A 205 8.41 -21.07 16.49
N LEU A 206 8.88 -20.52 15.36
CA LEU A 206 9.12 -21.28 14.14
C LEU A 206 10.20 -22.34 14.33
N LYS A 207 11.26 -22.07 15.09
CA LYS A 207 12.30 -23.06 15.43
C LYS A 207 11.78 -24.23 16.25
N LYS A 208 10.78 -24.02 17.11
CA LYS A 208 10.15 -25.13 17.87
C LYS A 208 9.38 -26.07 16.94
N GLY A 209 8.78 -25.56 15.87
CA GLY A 209 8.09 -26.37 14.85
C GLY A 209 6.74 -26.95 15.30
N PHE A 210 6.19 -26.46 16.42
CA PHE A 210 4.87 -26.83 16.91
C PHE A 210 3.90 -25.66 16.79
N ILE A 211 2.62 -25.96 16.57
CA ILE A 211 1.55 -24.97 16.59
C ILE A 211 1.39 -24.50 18.04
N PRO A 212 1.49 -23.18 18.32
CA PRO A 212 1.12 -22.66 19.63
C PRO A 212 -0.34 -22.96 19.95
N ASP A 213 -0.63 -23.55 21.10
CA ASP A 213 -2.02 -23.62 21.58
C ASP A 213 -2.43 -22.40 22.41
N TYR A 214 -1.45 -21.63 22.88
CA TYR A 214 -1.66 -20.39 23.58
C TYR A 214 -0.54 -19.40 23.26
N ILE A 215 -0.91 -18.20 22.81
CA ILE A 215 -0.01 -17.06 22.65
C ILE A 215 -0.58 -15.91 23.47
N TYR A 216 0.17 -15.41 24.44
CA TYR A 216 -0.08 -14.16 25.13
C TYR A 216 0.87 -13.09 24.61
N ILE A 217 0.35 -11.89 24.43
CA ILE A 217 1.08 -10.73 23.95
C ILE A 217 0.70 -9.54 24.82
N CYS A 218 1.68 -8.77 25.26
CA CYS A 218 1.48 -7.49 25.94
C CYS A 218 2.44 -6.46 25.37
N TYR A 219 1.91 -5.30 24.97
CA TYR A 219 2.71 -4.20 24.42
C TYR A 219 2.08 -2.85 24.72
N GLY A 220 2.91 -1.82 24.86
CA GLY A 220 2.48 -0.41 24.88
C GLY A 220 2.31 0.15 23.47
N ASP A 221 1.27 0.96 23.25
CA ASP A 221 0.97 1.58 21.95
C ASP A 221 0.28 2.94 22.14
N VAL A 222 1.02 4.04 22.13
CA VAL A 222 0.48 5.43 22.23
C VAL A 222 -0.47 5.61 23.44
N GLY A 223 0.08 5.61 24.64
CA GLY A 223 -0.67 5.91 25.87
C GLY A 223 -1.66 4.82 26.31
N ARG A 224 -1.63 3.65 25.66
CA ARG A 224 -2.39 2.46 26.08
C ARG A 224 -1.49 1.23 26.15
N THR A 225 -1.87 0.29 27.00
CA THR A 225 -1.36 -1.08 27.02
C THR A 225 -2.40 -1.98 26.36
N VAL A 226 -1.96 -2.78 25.40
CA VAL A 226 -2.79 -3.79 24.73
C VAL A 226 -2.35 -5.16 25.22
N THR A 227 -3.32 -5.98 25.59
CA THR A 227 -3.11 -7.42 25.81
C THR A 227 -3.91 -8.19 24.78
N GLU A 228 -3.27 -9.17 24.15
CA GLU A 228 -3.90 -10.06 23.18
C GLU A 228 -3.57 -11.50 23.51
N THR A 229 -4.56 -12.39 23.42
CA THR A 229 -4.38 -13.82 23.60
C THR A 229 -4.98 -14.61 22.44
N HIS A 230 -4.20 -15.53 21.88
CA HIS A 230 -4.65 -16.51 20.90
C HIS A 230 -4.74 -17.87 21.60
N THR A 231 -5.94 -18.44 21.71
CA THR A 231 -6.16 -19.77 22.30
C THR A 231 -6.61 -20.73 21.20
N LEU A 232 -5.87 -21.80 20.97
CA LEU A 232 -6.17 -22.78 19.93
C LEU A 232 -7.45 -23.53 20.29
N ILE A 233 -8.39 -23.54 19.35
CA ILE A 233 -9.64 -24.30 19.42
C ILE A 233 -9.47 -25.63 18.67
N ASP A 234 -8.88 -25.58 17.48
CA ASP A 234 -8.81 -26.72 16.57
C ASP A 234 -7.68 -26.54 15.55
N CYS A 235 -7.00 -27.62 15.17
CA CYS A 235 -6.05 -27.63 14.06
C CYS A 235 -5.96 -29.00 13.39
N GLY A 236 -5.59 -29.00 12.10
CA GLY A 236 -5.33 -30.23 11.37
C GLY A 236 -5.40 -30.07 9.86
N ILE A 237 -5.08 -31.15 9.17
CA ILE A 237 -5.22 -31.26 7.72
C ILE A 237 -6.69 -31.44 7.36
N ARG A 238 -7.19 -30.63 6.42
CA ARG A 238 -8.55 -30.59 5.91
C ARG A 238 -8.53 -30.80 4.39
N VAL A 239 -9.65 -31.27 3.85
CA VAL A 239 -9.79 -31.52 2.42
C VAL A 239 -9.82 -30.17 1.67
N ALA A 240 -9.00 -30.04 0.63
CA ALA A 240 -8.71 -28.78 -0.06
C ALA A 240 -9.92 -28.01 -0.61
N ASN A 241 -11.09 -28.65 -0.78
CA ASN A 241 -12.30 -28.02 -1.31
C ASN A 241 -13.01 -27.09 -0.32
N ASP A 242 -12.79 -27.25 1.00
CA ASP A 242 -13.47 -26.42 2.01
C ASP A 242 -12.80 -25.05 2.23
N ILE A 243 -11.65 -24.81 1.58
CA ILE A 243 -10.69 -23.77 1.99
C ILE A 243 -10.05 -23.06 0.79
N GLN A 244 -10.69 -23.09 -0.38
CA GLN A 244 -10.21 -22.32 -1.53
C GLN A 244 -10.67 -20.86 -1.42
N PRO A 245 -9.84 -19.89 -1.84
CA PRO A 245 -10.29 -18.52 -1.97
C PRO A 245 -11.28 -18.46 -3.15
N GLU A 246 -12.57 -18.32 -2.85
CA GLU A 246 -13.65 -18.23 -3.85
C GLU A 246 -13.68 -16.86 -4.56
N LEU A 247 -12.56 -16.41 -5.13
CA LEU A 247 -12.47 -15.07 -5.74
C LEU A 247 -13.10 -15.00 -7.13
N LYS A 248 -13.24 -16.15 -7.79
CA LYS A 248 -13.78 -16.23 -9.15
C LYS A 248 -15.25 -15.78 -9.12
N GLU A 249 -15.63 -14.90 -10.06
CA GLU A 249 -16.99 -14.39 -10.22
C GLU A 249 -17.48 -13.43 -9.11
N LYS A 250 -16.67 -13.13 -8.07
CA LYS A 250 -17.05 -12.12 -7.08
C LYS A 250 -16.97 -10.72 -7.68
N PRO A 251 -18.04 -9.91 -7.58
CA PRO A 251 -17.99 -8.51 -7.96
C PRO A 251 -17.00 -7.74 -7.08
N LEU A 252 -16.28 -6.82 -7.71
CA LEU A 252 -15.42 -5.88 -7.01
C LEU A 252 -16.22 -4.62 -6.64
N TYR A 253 -16.32 -4.34 -5.34
CA TYR A 253 -16.95 -3.13 -4.82
C TYR A 253 -15.88 -2.14 -4.37
N LEU A 254 -15.79 -1.03 -5.08
CA LEU A 254 -14.83 0.03 -4.79
C LEU A 254 -15.43 1.00 -3.78
N SER A 255 -14.91 0.98 -2.55
CA SER A 255 -15.16 2.04 -1.57
C SER A 255 -13.90 2.89 -1.45
N SER A 256 -13.74 3.87 -2.35
CA SER A 256 -12.73 4.91 -2.15
C SER A 256 -13.30 6.05 -1.32
N ALA A 257 -12.48 6.64 -0.46
CA ALA A 257 -12.82 7.83 0.31
C ALA A 257 -12.94 9.08 -0.58
N ASP A 258 -12.21 9.11 -1.70
CA ASP A 258 -12.13 10.22 -2.64
C ASP A 258 -12.16 9.76 -4.12
N GLU A 259 -12.37 10.72 -5.02
CA GLU A 259 -12.51 10.46 -6.47
C GLU A 259 -11.22 9.93 -7.11
N MET A 260 -10.05 10.41 -6.69
CA MET A 260 -8.77 10.00 -7.27
C MET A 260 -8.42 8.57 -6.85
N GLY A 261 -8.64 8.20 -5.58
CA GLY A 261 -8.50 6.83 -5.10
C GLY A 261 -9.41 5.86 -5.88
N GLY A 262 -10.64 6.28 -6.18
CA GLY A 262 -11.58 5.46 -6.97
C GLY A 262 -11.13 5.26 -8.43
N LEU A 263 -10.51 6.29 -9.02
CA LEU A 263 -9.89 6.19 -10.33
C LEU A 263 -8.65 5.27 -10.31
N ALA A 264 -7.78 5.41 -9.31
CA ALA A 264 -6.60 4.57 -9.12
C ALA A 264 -6.98 3.09 -8.98
N ASP A 265 -7.98 2.80 -8.15
CA ASP A 265 -8.59 1.49 -8.00
C ASP A 265 -9.06 0.95 -9.36
N SER A 266 -9.95 1.68 -10.03
CA SER A 266 -10.52 1.28 -11.32
C SER A 266 -9.45 0.92 -12.36
N VAL A 267 -8.43 1.77 -12.51
CA VAL A 267 -7.32 1.56 -13.46
C VAL A 267 -6.45 0.37 -13.04
N PHE A 268 -6.06 0.29 -11.77
CA PHE A 268 -5.25 -0.82 -11.26
C PHE A 268 -5.94 -2.16 -11.49
N TYR A 269 -7.23 -2.27 -11.13
CA TYR A 269 -7.98 -3.51 -11.27
C TYR A 269 -8.20 -3.90 -12.74
N HIS A 270 -8.48 -2.92 -13.60
CA HIS A 270 -8.53 -3.18 -15.04
C HIS A 270 -7.22 -3.81 -15.55
N LEU A 271 -6.08 -3.29 -15.11
CA LEU A 271 -4.74 -3.77 -15.48
C LEU A 271 -4.34 -5.12 -14.85
N LEU A 272 -5.07 -5.62 -13.84
CA LEU A 272 -4.87 -6.97 -13.34
C LEU A 272 -5.33 -8.03 -14.36
N SER A 273 -6.37 -7.72 -15.13
CA SER A 273 -6.97 -8.66 -16.10
C SER A 273 -6.68 -8.30 -17.56
N ASN A 274 -6.31 -7.05 -17.84
CA ASN A 274 -6.09 -6.55 -19.19
C ASN A 274 -4.69 -5.95 -19.29
N PRO A 275 -3.75 -6.60 -19.99
CA PRO A 275 -2.45 -6.00 -20.26
C PRO A 275 -2.61 -4.66 -20.98
N HIS A 276 -1.88 -3.64 -20.54
CA HIS A 276 -1.89 -2.34 -21.21
C HIS A 276 -1.30 -2.46 -22.62
N ALA A 277 -2.04 -1.96 -23.62
CA ALA A 277 -1.51 -1.81 -24.97
C ALA A 277 -0.78 -0.46 -25.08
N MET A 278 0.43 -0.48 -25.64
CA MET A 278 1.18 0.74 -25.93
C MET A 278 0.38 1.67 -26.85
N PRO A 279 0.40 2.99 -26.62
CA PRO A 279 -0.23 3.95 -27.53
C PRO A 279 0.47 3.92 -28.90
N ASP A 280 -0.32 3.92 -29.98
CA ASP A 280 0.20 3.99 -31.35
C ASP A 280 0.70 5.40 -31.67
N SER A 281 2.01 5.53 -31.90
CA SER A 281 2.66 6.80 -32.21
C SER A 281 2.11 7.45 -33.48
N ASN A 282 1.78 6.66 -34.51
CA ASN A 282 1.30 7.19 -35.79
C ASN A 282 -0.01 7.95 -35.62
N THR A 283 -0.94 7.40 -34.83
CA THR A 283 -2.21 8.04 -34.51
C THR A 283 -2.01 9.40 -33.84
N TYR A 284 -1.10 9.49 -32.85
CA TYR A 284 -0.80 10.76 -32.18
C TYR A 284 -0.18 11.79 -33.13
N TYR A 285 0.81 11.38 -33.93
CA TYR A 285 1.50 12.31 -34.84
C TYR A 285 0.60 12.81 -35.96
N GLN A 286 -0.22 11.95 -36.56
CA GLN A 286 -1.20 12.37 -37.56
C GLN A 286 -2.23 13.35 -36.98
N THR A 287 -2.65 13.12 -35.73
CA THR A 287 -3.56 14.04 -35.03
C THR A 287 -2.87 15.38 -34.76
N ALA A 288 -1.62 15.38 -34.30
CA ALA A 288 -0.84 16.60 -34.10
C ALA A 288 -0.64 17.39 -35.40
N ASP A 289 -0.30 16.73 -36.51
CA ASP A 289 -0.16 17.35 -37.83
C ASP A 289 -1.47 17.99 -38.29
N LYS A 290 -2.60 17.30 -38.09
CA LYS A 290 -3.93 17.83 -38.38
C LYS A 290 -4.23 19.08 -37.56
N LEU A 291 -4.05 19.02 -36.24
CA LEU A 291 -4.26 20.17 -35.34
C LEU A 291 -3.37 21.36 -35.72
N SER A 292 -2.12 21.10 -36.07
CA SER A 292 -1.20 22.13 -36.54
C SER A 292 -1.67 22.76 -37.85
N SER A 293 -2.20 21.98 -38.80
CA SER A 293 -2.75 22.50 -40.06
C SER A 293 -4.01 23.37 -39.86
N GLU A 294 -4.71 23.17 -38.75
CA GLU A 294 -5.86 23.99 -38.32
C GLU A 294 -5.43 25.25 -37.53
N GLY A 295 -4.13 25.47 -37.34
CA GLY A 295 -3.58 26.58 -36.55
C GLY A 295 -3.66 26.38 -35.03
N LYS A 296 -4.01 25.18 -34.56
CA LYS A 296 -4.12 24.85 -33.12
C LYS A 296 -2.79 24.34 -32.58
N TYR A 297 -1.76 25.18 -32.63
CA TYR A 297 -0.38 24.76 -32.35
C TYR A 297 -0.16 24.22 -30.94
N LEU A 298 -0.74 24.86 -29.91
CA LEU A 298 -0.61 24.36 -28.54
C LEU A 298 -1.31 23.00 -28.37
N SER A 299 -2.51 22.82 -28.92
CA SER A 299 -3.19 21.51 -28.89
C SER A 299 -2.39 20.42 -29.61
N ALA A 300 -1.77 20.74 -30.75
CA ALA A 300 -0.87 19.82 -31.44
C ALA A 300 0.32 19.43 -30.54
N LEU A 301 0.92 20.39 -29.84
CA LEU A 301 2.04 20.13 -28.93
C LEU A 301 1.61 19.26 -27.74
N LEU A 302 0.46 19.56 -27.13
CA LEU A 302 -0.10 18.79 -26.02
C LEU A 302 -0.46 17.36 -26.44
N CYS A 303 -0.92 17.15 -27.68
CA CYS A 303 -1.13 15.81 -28.24
C CYS A 303 0.19 15.01 -28.28
N VAL A 304 1.28 15.61 -28.77
CA VAL A 304 2.60 14.97 -28.76
C VAL A 304 3.09 14.71 -27.33
N PHE A 305 2.83 15.63 -26.40
CA PHE A 305 3.20 15.47 -24.98
C PHE A 305 2.40 14.35 -24.30
N GLU A 306 1.12 14.16 -24.62
CA GLU A 306 0.37 13.01 -24.11
C GLU A 306 1.00 11.69 -24.55
N TYR A 307 1.42 11.57 -25.81
CA TYR A 307 2.15 10.39 -26.28
C TYR A 307 3.46 10.20 -25.52
N ILE A 308 4.25 11.26 -25.33
CA ILE A 308 5.52 11.18 -24.59
C ILE A 308 5.26 10.82 -23.12
N LEU A 309 4.25 11.35 -22.47
CA LEU A 309 3.98 11.03 -21.06
C LEU A 309 3.38 9.63 -20.89
N SER A 310 2.72 9.10 -21.92
CA SER A 310 2.11 7.76 -21.91
C SER A 310 3.08 6.66 -22.34
N SER A 311 3.97 6.94 -23.30
CA SER A 311 4.94 5.98 -23.85
C SER A 311 6.37 6.21 -23.34
N GLY A 312 6.72 7.45 -22.98
CA GLY A 312 8.06 7.94 -22.69
C GLY A 312 9.10 7.76 -23.80
N ASN A 313 8.64 7.49 -25.01
CA ASN A 313 9.46 7.62 -26.21
C ASN A 313 9.65 9.11 -26.53
N GLN A 314 10.90 9.49 -26.78
CA GLN A 314 11.25 10.85 -27.20
C GLN A 314 10.71 11.14 -28.60
N SER A 315 10.18 12.34 -28.81
CA SER A 315 9.54 12.73 -30.07
C SER A 315 9.99 14.11 -30.56
N ILE A 316 11.29 14.41 -30.42
CA ILE A 316 11.89 15.73 -30.73
C ILE A 316 11.56 16.18 -32.16
N ALA A 317 11.55 15.25 -33.13
CA ALA A 317 11.24 15.55 -34.53
C ALA A 317 9.83 16.13 -34.73
N HIS A 318 8.86 15.76 -33.88
CA HIS A 318 7.48 16.26 -33.93
C HIS A 318 7.24 17.46 -33.01
N ILE A 319 8.10 17.67 -32.00
CA ILE A 319 8.03 18.87 -31.13
C ILE A 319 8.62 20.09 -31.84
N ARG A 320 9.80 19.95 -32.44
CA ARG A 320 10.58 21.07 -32.96
C ARG A 320 9.82 21.96 -33.96
N PRO A 321 9.03 21.40 -34.92
CA PRO A 321 8.26 22.22 -35.84
C PRO A 321 7.16 23.05 -35.16
N LEU A 322 6.62 22.59 -34.02
CA LEU A 322 5.55 23.29 -33.31
C LEU A 322 6.08 24.48 -32.48
N LEU A 323 7.32 24.38 -31.98
CA LEU A 323 7.93 25.41 -31.13
C LEU A 323 8.27 26.72 -31.87
N VAL A 324 8.25 26.73 -33.21
CA VAL A 324 8.50 27.96 -33.99
C VAL A 324 7.35 28.96 -33.87
N HIS A 325 6.16 28.50 -33.50
CA HIS A 325 4.94 29.30 -33.35
C HIS A 325 4.84 30.00 -31.98
N GLN A 326 5.97 30.50 -31.48
CA GLN A 326 6.04 31.25 -30.21
C GLN A 326 5.37 32.63 -30.26
N ASP A 327 4.98 33.08 -31.46
CA ASP A 327 4.17 34.26 -31.70
C ASP A 327 2.67 34.02 -31.41
N ASP A 328 2.21 32.77 -31.38
CA ASP A 328 0.89 32.42 -30.88
C ASP A 328 0.78 32.65 -29.37
N ALA A 329 -0.28 33.34 -28.93
CA ALA A 329 -0.41 33.78 -27.54
C ALA A 329 -0.50 32.61 -26.54
N ASP A 330 -1.15 31.51 -26.93
CA ASP A 330 -1.34 30.35 -26.07
C ASP A 330 -0.05 29.56 -25.97
N MET A 331 0.63 29.36 -27.10
CA MET A 331 1.97 28.79 -27.13
C MET A 331 2.96 29.62 -26.30
N ALA A 332 2.99 30.95 -26.45
CA ALA A 332 3.87 31.83 -25.68
C ALA A 332 3.62 31.74 -24.16
N THR A 333 2.34 31.71 -23.76
CA THR A 333 1.94 31.53 -22.36
C THR A 333 2.41 30.18 -21.84
N PHE A 334 2.19 29.10 -22.60
CA PHE A 334 2.62 27.76 -22.24
C PHE A 334 4.14 27.66 -22.08
N LEU A 335 4.91 28.16 -23.04
CA LEU A 335 6.37 28.14 -23.00
C LEU A 335 6.93 28.94 -21.82
N THR A 336 6.29 30.05 -21.45
CA THR A 336 6.62 30.81 -20.24
C THR A 336 6.34 30.00 -18.97
N ALA A 337 5.17 29.37 -18.91
CA ALA A 337 4.76 28.52 -17.79
C ALA A 337 5.68 27.30 -17.62
N MET A 338 6.25 26.76 -18.70
CA MET A 338 7.16 25.61 -18.67
C MET A 338 8.55 25.89 -18.07
N SER A 339 8.85 27.13 -17.68
CA SER A 339 10.09 27.42 -16.94
C SER A 339 10.03 26.86 -15.51
N ARG A 340 11.11 26.19 -15.08
CA ARG A 340 11.23 25.62 -13.74
C ARG A 340 11.10 26.73 -12.68
N PRO A 341 10.19 26.62 -11.71
CA PRO A 341 10.12 27.57 -10.60
C PRO A 341 11.28 27.34 -9.61
N ASP A 342 11.81 28.42 -9.04
CA ASP A 342 12.89 28.35 -8.04
C ASP A 342 12.35 28.24 -6.59
N ASN A 343 11.09 28.59 -6.37
CA ASN A 343 10.43 28.62 -5.07
C ASN A 343 8.90 28.43 -5.19
N GLU A 344 8.23 28.32 -4.04
CA GLU A 344 6.78 28.11 -3.94
C GLU A 344 5.97 29.21 -4.63
N ASP A 345 6.29 30.49 -4.41
CA ASP A 345 5.57 31.63 -5.01
C ASP A 345 5.64 31.57 -6.54
N GLU A 346 6.82 31.33 -7.10
CA GLU A 346 7.00 31.15 -8.53
C GLU A 346 6.26 29.93 -9.06
N ALA A 347 6.23 28.82 -8.32
CA ALA A 347 5.48 27.63 -8.71
C ALA A 347 3.99 27.94 -8.84
N TYR A 348 3.42 28.70 -7.89
CA TYR A 348 2.04 29.16 -7.97
C TYR A 348 1.79 30.14 -9.12
N GLU A 349 2.75 31.02 -9.45
CA GLU A 349 2.63 31.87 -10.64
C GLU A 349 2.61 31.06 -11.93
N ARG A 350 3.45 30.02 -12.05
CA ARG A 350 3.39 29.09 -13.21
C ARG A 350 2.05 28.37 -13.29
N VAL A 351 1.53 27.91 -12.15
CA VAL A 351 0.21 27.27 -12.08
C VAL A 351 -0.90 28.23 -12.49
N LYS A 352 -0.84 29.52 -12.15
CA LYS A 352 -1.83 30.51 -12.63
C LYS A 352 -1.82 30.63 -14.16
N ASP A 353 -0.67 30.54 -14.81
CA ASP A 353 -0.60 30.55 -16.27
C ASP A 353 -1.15 29.26 -16.88
N PHE A 354 -0.90 28.10 -16.25
CA PHE A 354 -1.57 26.86 -16.65
C PHE A 354 -3.08 26.92 -16.45
N ASP A 355 -3.59 27.47 -15.35
CA ASP A 355 -5.02 27.62 -15.07
C ASP A 355 -5.72 28.46 -16.15
N LYS A 356 -5.08 29.55 -16.61
CA LYS A 356 -5.58 30.36 -17.73
C LYS A 356 -5.72 29.54 -19.01
N LEU A 357 -4.76 28.65 -19.30
CA LEU A 357 -4.80 27.77 -20.46
C LEU A 357 -5.81 26.63 -20.30
N ILE A 358 -5.92 26.05 -19.10
CA ILE A 358 -6.90 25.00 -18.76
C ILE A 358 -8.32 25.53 -18.97
N ALA A 359 -8.61 26.77 -18.55
CA ALA A 359 -9.91 27.40 -18.71
C ALA A 359 -10.35 27.55 -20.19
N LYS A 360 -9.41 27.51 -21.15
CA LYS A 360 -9.70 27.58 -22.58
C LYS A 360 -10.23 26.27 -23.17
N ASN A 361 -10.19 25.16 -22.41
CA ASN A 361 -10.67 23.84 -22.84
C ASN A 361 -10.05 23.38 -24.19
N LEU A 362 -8.75 23.58 -24.35
CA LEU A 362 -8.01 23.15 -25.54
C LEU A 362 -8.11 21.63 -25.76
N GLU A 363 -8.04 21.19 -27.02
CA GLU A 363 -7.83 19.78 -27.34
C GLU A 363 -6.50 19.32 -26.73
N TYR A 364 -6.50 18.15 -26.07
CA TYR A 364 -5.39 17.65 -25.25
C TYR A 364 -4.99 18.55 -24.07
N GLY A 365 -5.83 19.54 -23.71
CA GLY A 365 -5.61 20.46 -22.59
C GLY A 365 -5.53 19.80 -21.21
N ASN A 366 -5.97 18.54 -21.08
CA ASN A 366 -5.82 17.74 -19.85
C ASN A 366 -4.35 17.62 -19.42
N ILE A 367 -3.42 17.60 -20.38
CA ILE A 367 -1.98 17.52 -20.13
C ILE A 367 -1.44 18.71 -19.34
N LEU A 368 -2.06 19.89 -19.47
CA LEU A 368 -1.68 21.08 -18.68
C LEU A 368 -1.85 20.85 -17.18
N ASN A 369 -2.84 20.03 -16.77
CA ASN A 369 -3.03 19.70 -15.36
C ASN A 369 -1.86 18.88 -14.81
N ILE A 370 -1.19 18.04 -15.61
CA ILE A 370 -0.03 17.27 -15.16
C ILE A 370 1.13 18.19 -14.82
N TYR A 371 1.39 19.19 -15.68
CA TYR A 371 2.43 20.19 -15.41
C TYR A 371 2.09 21.04 -14.19
N ALA A 372 0.85 21.48 -14.07
CA ALA A 372 0.39 22.22 -12.89
C ALA A 372 0.58 21.41 -11.60
N ALA A 373 0.14 20.14 -11.59
CA ALA A 373 0.29 19.23 -10.45
C ALA A 373 1.75 19.08 -10.03
N ASN A 374 2.64 18.84 -10.99
CA ASN A 374 4.06 18.61 -10.70
C ASN A 374 4.74 19.81 -10.05
N TYR A 375 4.39 21.04 -10.42
CA TYR A 375 4.98 22.23 -9.82
C TYR A 375 4.55 22.49 -8.39
N ILE A 376 3.35 22.08 -8.00
CA ILE A 376 2.86 22.29 -6.63
C ILE A 376 2.88 21.04 -5.77
N SER A 377 3.26 19.88 -6.30
CA SER A 377 3.22 18.59 -5.57
C SER A 377 3.99 18.59 -4.25
N ASP A 378 5.13 19.28 -4.17
CA ASP A 378 5.93 19.39 -2.96
C ASP A 378 5.40 20.44 -1.96
N TYR A 379 4.46 21.31 -2.38
CA TYR A 379 3.93 22.42 -1.58
C TYR A 379 2.46 22.22 -1.15
N ASP A 380 1.64 21.66 -2.03
CA ASP A 380 0.20 21.44 -1.86
C ASP A 380 -0.21 20.13 -2.55
N GLY A 381 -0.01 19.03 -1.84
CA GLY A 381 -0.30 17.68 -2.33
C GLY A 381 -1.78 17.44 -2.64
N GLU A 382 -2.71 18.06 -1.88
CA GLU A 382 -4.16 17.91 -2.13
C GLU A 382 -4.56 18.57 -3.45
N LYS A 383 -4.11 19.81 -3.69
CA LYS A 383 -4.39 20.50 -4.96
C LYS A 383 -3.67 19.83 -6.13
N ALA A 384 -2.47 19.29 -5.93
CA ALA A 384 -1.79 18.50 -6.96
C ALA A 384 -2.59 17.24 -7.34
N ILE A 385 -3.18 16.55 -6.36
CA ILE A 385 -4.08 15.40 -6.59
C ILE A 385 -5.29 15.81 -7.44
N ASP A 386 -5.91 16.97 -7.20
CA ASP A 386 -7.03 17.46 -8.00
C ASP A 386 -6.65 17.68 -9.48
N TYR A 387 -5.48 18.26 -9.73
CA TYR A 387 -4.96 18.41 -11.08
C TYR A 387 -4.69 17.04 -11.73
N PHE A 388 -4.05 16.11 -11.02
CA PHE A 388 -3.82 14.75 -11.52
C PHE A 388 -5.14 14.05 -11.85
N PHE A 389 -6.15 14.15 -10.99
CA PHE A 389 -7.47 13.60 -11.25
C PHE A 389 -8.08 14.15 -12.54
N ASN A 390 -8.02 15.47 -12.73
CA ASN A 390 -8.53 16.12 -13.94
C ASN A 390 -7.81 15.69 -15.22
N ALA A 391 -6.53 15.35 -15.15
CA ALA A 391 -5.77 14.77 -16.25
C ALA A 391 -6.12 13.29 -16.49
N LEU A 392 -5.98 12.47 -15.46
CA LEU A 392 -6.00 11.00 -15.55
C LEU A 392 -7.40 10.45 -15.80
N LYS A 393 -8.46 11.16 -15.38
CA LYS A 393 -9.83 10.75 -15.72
C LYS A 393 -10.12 10.82 -17.23
N LYS A 394 -9.36 11.64 -17.97
CA LYS A 394 -9.43 11.76 -19.43
C LYS A 394 -8.42 10.84 -20.12
N SER A 395 -7.20 10.77 -19.59
CA SER A 395 -6.09 10.00 -20.17
C SER A 395 -5.41 9.14 -19.10
N PRO A 396 -6.00 7.99 -18.72
CA PRO A 396 -5.45 7.13 -17.67
C PRO A 396 -4.17 6.39 -18.07
N GLY A 397 -3.81 6.42 -19.37
CA GLY A 397 -2.57 5.81 -19.89
C GLY A 397 -1.30 6.61 -19.59
N ILE A 398 -1.40 7.78 -18.97
CA ILE A 398 -0.24 8.65 -18.68
C ILE A 398 0.55 8.10 -17.50
N THR A 399 1.48 7.20 -17.80
CA THR A 399 2.24 6.42 -16.82
C THR A 399 3.00 7.29 -15.82
N ASN A 400 3.65 8.38 -16.25
CA ASN A 400 4.45 9.22 -15.35
C ASN A 400 3.61 9.90 -14.27
N ALA A 401 2.39 10.34 -14.60
CA ALA A 401 1.51 10.97 -13.62
C ALA A 401 1.13 10.02 -12.48
N TRP A 402 0.98 8.72 -12.76
CA TRP A 402 0.77 7.71 -11.71
C TRP A 402 1.99 7.58 -10.79
N PHE A 403 3.21 7.68 -11.33
CA PHE A 403 4.41 7.62 -10.50
C PHE A 403 4.50 8.81 -9.53
N ASP A 404 4.29 10.03 -10.05
CA ASP A 404 4.31 11.25 -9.25
C ASP A 404 3.19 11.26 -8.20
N LEU A 405 1.98 10.83 -8.58
CA LEU A 405 0.86 10.65 -7.65
C LEU A 405 1.17 9.62 -6.55
N GLY A 406 1.83 8.51 -6.89
CA GLY A 406 2.28 7.52 -5.91
C GLY A 406 3.21 8.13 -4.86
N ARG A 407 4.11 9.03 -5.24
CA ARG A 407 5.00 9.74 -4.30
C ARG A 407 4.23 10.67 -3.36
N ILE A 408 3.21 11.36 -3.85
CA ILE A 408 2.33 12.19 -3.02
C ILE A 408 1.59 11.31 -2.00
N TYR A 409 1.03 10.18 -2.43
CA TYR A 409 0.36 9.29 -1.49
C TYR A 409 1.30 8.67 -0.45
N VAL A 410 2.57 8.42 -0.78
CA VAL A 410 3.59 8.04 0.21
C VAL A 410 3.79 9.16 1.25
N SER A 411 3.93 10.43 0.82
CA SER A 411 4.12 11.54 1.77
C SER A 411 2.91 11.76 2.69
N GLN A 412 1.71 11.35 2.24
CA GLN A 412 0.47 11.35 3.01
C GLN A 412 0.24 10.06 3.82
N TYR A 413 1.22 9.14 3.90
CA TYR A 413 1.09 7.83 4.57
C TYR A 413 -0.03 6.92 4.00
N ASN A 414 -0.51 7.20 2.78
CA ASN A 414 -1.48 6.36 2.08
C ASN A 414 -0.79 5.33 1.17
N PHE A 415 -0.08 4.38 1.78
CA PHE A 415 0.72 3.39 1.07
C PHE A 415 -0.11 2.43 0.19
N ASP A 416 -1.38 2.18 0.53
CA ASP A 416 -2.24 1.32 -0.29
C ASP A 416 -2.48 1.95 -1.66
N THR A 417 -2.93 3.20 -1.70
CA THR A 417 -3.13 3.93 -2.96
C THR A 417 -1.81 4.22 -3.66
N ALA A 418 -0.75 4.53 -2.92
CA ALA A 418 0.57 4.74 -3.50
C ALA A 418 1.06 3.52 -4.29
N TRP A 419 0.98 2.33 -3.70
CA TRP A 419 1.41 1.10 -4.36
C TRP A 419 0.47 0.68 -5.49
N LYS A 420 -0.83 0.99 -5.45
CA LYS A 420 -1.70 0.87 -6.63
C LYS A 420 -1.17 1.72 -7.78
N CYS A 421 -0.79 2.97 -7.52
CA CYS A 421 -0.18 3.85 -8.53
C CYS A 421 1.14 3.27 -9.06
N PHE A 422 2.04 2.78 -8.20
CA PHE A 422 3.30 2.15 -8.64
C PHE A 422 3.07 0.83 -9.41
N GLU A 423 2.05 0.05 -9.07
CA GLU A 423 1.68 -1.14 -9.83
C GLU A 423 1.09 -0.79 -11.20
N ILE A 424 0.31 0.29 -11.30
CA ILE A 424 -0.11 0.84 -12.60
C ILE A 424 1.14 1.15 -13.42
N VAL A 425 2.10 1.89 -12.86
CA VAL A 425 3.39 2.19 -13.54
C VAL A 425 4.14 0.93 -13.94
N PHE A 426 4.16 -0.11 -13.12
CA PHE A 426 4.84 -1.36 -13.45
C PHE A 426 4.16 -2.14 -14.58
N ARG A 427 2.82 -2.09 -14.63
CA ARG A 427 1.96 -2.83 -15.58
C ARG A 427 1.77 -2.12 -16.90
N THR A 428 1.74 -0.79 -16.90
CA THR A 428 1.72 0.04 -18.11
C THR A 428 3.13 0.34 -18.61
N GLY A 429 4.09 0.43 -17.69
CA GLY A 429 5.46 0.92 -17.82
C GLY A 429 6.10 0.79 -19.19
N THR A 430 6.13 1.92 -19.88
CA THR A 430 6.52 2.08 -21.28
C THR A 430 7.93 2.66 -21.48
N THR A 431 8.60 3.11 -20.40
CA THR A 431 10.04 3.44 -20.39
C THR A 431 10.83 2.56 -19.44
N GLU A 432 12.10 2.32 -19.76
CA GLU A 432 13.01 1.60 -18.87
C GLU A 432 13.17 2.28 -17.51
N THR A 433 13.09 3.61 -17.40
CA THR A 433 13.43 4.35 -16.18
C THR A 433 12.41 4.17 -15.04
N ASN A 434 11.14 4.57 -15.21
CA ASN A 434 10.17 4.54 -14.11
C ASN A 434 9.80 3.11 -13.70
N LYS A 435 9.72 2.20 -14.68
CA LYS A 435 9.56 0.77 -14.40
C LYS A 435 10.76 0.22 -13.62
N SER A 436 11.99 0.64 -13.97
CA SER A 436 13.20 0.29 -13.22
C SER A 436 13.18 0.86 -11.81
N ASP A 437 12.63 2.05 -11.58
CA ASP A 437 12.55 2.62 -10.23
C ASP A 437 11.57 1.86 -9.34
N VAL A 438 10.37 1.53 -9.82
CA VAL A 438 9.44 0.65 -9.08
C VAL A 438 10.06 -0.73 -8.86
N GLN A 439 10.79 -1.29 -9.83
CA GLN A 439 11.52 -2.54 -9.67
C GLN A 439 12.62 -2.45 -8.61
N LYS A 440 13.38 -1.35 -8.55
CA LYS A 440 14.39 -1.11 -7.50
C LYS A 440 13.73 -1.02 -6.14
N MET A 441 12.60 -0.33 -6.00
CA MET A 441 11.83 -0.28 -4.75
C MET A 441 11.41 -1.68 -4.30
N LYS A 442 10.78 -2.46 -5.19
CA LYS A 442 10.38 -3.86 -4.91
C LYS A 442 11.59 -4.72 -4.51
N LYS A 443 12.70 -4.61 -5.23
CA LYS A 443 13.93 -5.36 -4.97
C LYS A 443 14.54 -4.98 -3.62
N ARG A 444 14.55 -3.69 -3.28
CA ARG A 444 15.03 -3.18 -1.99
C ARG A 444 14.22 -3.78 -0.84
N LEU A 445 12.89 -3.69 -0.91
CA LEU A 445 12.01 -4.23 0.14
C LEU A 445 12.18 -5.75 0.30
N LYS A 446 12.26 -6.50 -0.80
CA LYS A 446 12.53 -7.95 -0.77
C LYS A 446 13.87 -8.32 -0.17
N LEU A 447 14.91 -7.51 -0.43
CA LEU A 447 16.25 -7.76 0.08
C LEU A 447 16.34 -7.43 1.58
N GLN A 448 15.71 -6.33 2.01
CA GLN A 448 15.78 -5.85 3.38
C GLN A 448 14.81 -6.61 4.32
N HIS A 449 13.67 -7.06 3.79
CA HIS A 449 12.58 -7.67 4.58
C HIS A 449 12.04 -8.95 3.91
N PRO A 450 12.89 -9.99 3.71
CA PRO A 450 12.49 -11.23 3.05
C PRO A 450 11.34 -11.96 3.76
N GLU A 451 11.18 -11.77 5.07
CA GLU A 451 10.07 -12.28 5.89
C GLU A 451 8.68 -11.75 5.49
N TYR A 452 8.60 -10.76 4.60
CA TYR A 452 7.36 -10.28 3.95
C TYR A 452 7.14 -10.78 2.51
N PHE A 453 8.10 -11.47 1.86
CA PHE A 453 7.95 -12.08 0.51
C PHE A 453 8.26 -13.57 0.32
#